data_AF-K5CIT1-F1
#
_entry.id   AF-K5CIT1-F1
#
_cell.length_a   1.000
_cell.length_b   1.000
_cell.length_c   1.000
_cell.angle_alpha   90.00
_cell.angle_beta   90.00
_cell.angle_gamma   90.00
#
_symmetry.space_group_name_H-M   'P 1'
#
loop_
_entity.id
_entity.type
_entity.pdbx_description
1 polymer ?
#
loop_
_entity_poly.entity_id
_entity_poly.type
_entity_poly.pdbx_seq_one_letter_code
_entity_poly.pdbx_strand_id
1 'polypeptide(L)'
;MGKSLLICIFLCMGVCKTNAQIMDLSKLIKSKKDKTEAFFRQLQNTKDSLLKVIDNKLYKSTSLDDIGMAIDNPYTYNFPIFYSGESMESLKRKSKELEKIKKRIEQDIIKKELELQRTDSIQKVNEIIKIEQERIADSLYLIRAAQTWEWLYDKKGKWEKVDRTYPKEEHYQVNSLFPQYQVINKNAYLNGKLVGVCHPTKNDKDQSEQDHLFRIDMMTFLCQQDFLNNKYDIQKESSKTQEYIKAKLGLKKQSTPADSPVYKEMIANAQKLRIAQERLRKGEIDLNTYNRIKIKLGAKSTESVYQAMADSESPEINAGKRYLEQLRNDNYPLIRNYTINRIDGTNFTYQFSNEKKEETLSVKVSFFVNENREVRYKISSLQKK
;
A
#
# COMPACT_ATOMS: atom_id res chain seq x y z
N MET A 1 10.54 -17.41 -93.57
CA MET A 1 9.36 -17.52 -94.48
C MET A 1 8.71 -16.19 -94.89
N GLY A 2 9.08 -15.02 -94.35
CA GLY A 2 8.47 -13.73 -94.76
C GLY A 2 9.07 -13.04 -96.00
N LYS A 3 10.29 -13.42 -96.42
CA LYS A 3 10.95 -12.81 -97.60
C LYS A 3 10.34 -13.27 -98.93
N SER A 4 9.78 -14.49 -99.00
CA SER A 4 9.18 -15.02 -100.23
C SER A 4 7.78 -14.48 -100.53
N LEU A 5 6.99 -14.07 -99.53
CA LEU A 5 5.63 -13.58 -99.77
C LEU A 5 5.59 -12.15 -100.32
N LEU A 6 6.58 -11.30 -99.97
CA LEU A 6 6.67 -9.95 -100.54
C LEU A 6 6.99 -9.98 -102.04
N ILE A 7 7.86 -10.90 -102.45
CA ILE A 7 8.25 -11.06 -103.86
C ILE A 7 7.03 -11.47 -104.72
N CYS A 8 6.11 -12.28 -104.18
CA CYS A 8 4.89 -12.67 -104.89
C CYS A 8 3.88 -11.52 -105.08
N ILE A 9 3.76 -10.59 -104.13
CA ILE A 9 2.87 -9.42 -104.32
C ILE A 9 3.48 -8.42 -105.32
N PHE A 10 4.82 -8.30 -105.37
CA PHE A 10 5.53 -7.42 -106.30
C PHE A 10 5.47 -7.89 -107.77
N LEU A 11 5.23 -9.18 -108.03
CA LEU A 11 5.09 -9.72 -109.38
C LEU A 11 3.66 -9.67 -109.95
N CYS A 12 2.63 -9.54 -109.11
CA CYS A 12 1.22 -9.63 -109.55
C CYS A 12 0.52 -8.28 -109.81
N MET A 13 1.12 -7.13 -109.47
CA MET A 13 0.58 -5.82 -109.84
C MET A 13 1.63 -5.02 -110.61
N GLY A 14 1.52 -5.01 -111.94
CA GLY A 14 2.37 -4.28 -112.88
C GLY A 14 2.38 -2.77 -112.64
N VAL A 15 3.18 -2.33 -111.67
CA VAL A 15 3.48 -0.92 -111.39
C VAL A 15 4.97 -0.82 -111.05
N CYS A 16 5.75 -0.17 -111.91
CA CYS A 16 7.12 0.23 -111.63
C CYS A 16 7.16 1.12 -110.38
N LYS A 17 7.39 0.51 -109.21
CA LYS A 17 7.70 1.21 -107.98
C LYS A 17 9.21 1.24 -107.82
N THR A 18 9.78 2.44 -107.81
CA THR A 18 11.22 2.69 -107.67
C THR A 18 11.80 1.97 -106.45
N ASN A 19 13.09 1.57 -106.49
CA ASN A 19 13.80 0.92 -105.37
C ASN A 19 13.60 1.62 -104.01
N ALA A 20 13.34 2.94 -104.02
CA ALA A 20 12.94 3.73 -102.86
C ALA A 20 11.65 3.24 -102.18
N GLN A 21 10.58 2.94 -102.94
CA GLN A 21 9.29 2.50 -102.39
C GLN A 21 9.35 1.07 -101.81
N ILE A 22 10.18 0.19 -102.37
CA ILE A 22 10.45 -1.16 -101.85
C ILE A 22 11.25 -1.09 -100.54
N MET A 23 12.28 -0.24 -100.52
CA MET A 23 13.02 0.08 -99.29
C MET A 23 12.11 0.66 -98.22
N ASP A 24 11.19 1.55 -98.57
CA ASP A 24 10.25 2.16 -97.62
C ASP A 24 9.21 1.16 -97.09
N LEU A 25 8.72 0.23 -97.91
CA LEU A 25 7.88 -0.89 -97.46
C LEU A 25 8.65 -1.87 -96.54
N SER A 26 9.90 -2.19 -96.88
CA SER A 26 10.78 -3.03 -96.05
C SER A 26 11.08 -2.36 -94.71
N LYS A 27 11.39 -1.05 -94.71
CA LYS A 27 11.54 -0.23 -93.50
C LYS A 27 10.24 -0.16 -92.70
N LEU A 28 9.09 -0.03 -93.35
CA LEU A 28 7.77 -0.01 -92.70
C LEU A 28 7.43 -1.35 -92.04
N ILE A 29 7.68 -2.48 -92.71
CA ILE A 29 7.47 -3.83 -92.17
C ILE A 29 8.43 -4.10 -91.02
N LYS A 30 9.71 -3.74 -91.17
CA LYS A 30 10.72 -3.85 -90.12
C LYS A 30 10.31 -2.98 -88.92
N SER A 31 9.94 -1.72 -89.15
CA SER A 31 9.43 -0.82 -88.10
C SER A 31 8.18 -1.35 -87.40
N LYS A 32 7.21 -1.94 -88.13
CA LYS A 32 6.02 -2.56 -87.53
C LYS A 32 6.41 -3.78 -86.69
N LYS A 33 7.29 -4.65 -87.19
CA LYS A 33 7.80 -5.82 -86.46
C LYS A 33 8.55 -5.42 -85.20
N ASP A 34 9.44 -4.43 -85.31
CA ASP A 34 10.23 -3.89 -84.19
C ASP A 34 9.31 -3.27 -83.12
N LYS A 35 8.22 -2.59 -83.51
CA LYS A 35 7.20 -2.07 -82.59
C LYS A 35 6.41 -3.18 -81.88
N THR A 36 6.03 -4.25 -82.59
CA THR A 36 5.32 -5.39 -81.98
C THR A 36 6.22 -6.15 -81.01
N GLU A 37 7.48 -6.37 -81.37
CA GLU A 37 8.48 -7.01 -80.52
C GLU A 37 8.80 -6.17 -79.27
N ALA A 38 8.92 -4.85 -79.42
CA ALA A 38 9.09 -3.94 -78.30
C ALA A 38 7.89 -3.99 -77.33
N PHE A 39 6.67 -4.04 -77.86
CA PHE A 39 5.45 -4.15 -77.04
C PHE A 39 5.35 -5.51 -76.33
N PHE A 40 5.71 -6.60 -76.99
CA PHE A 40 5.81 -7.94 -76.39
C PHE A 40 6.78 -7.94 -75.20
N ARG A 41 8.01 -7.41 -75.40
CA ARG A 41 9.02 -7.31 -74.34
C ARG A 41 8.53 -6.47 -73.16
N GLN A 42 7.84 -5.36 -73.45
CA GLN A 42 7.26 -4.51 -72.42
C GLN A 42 6.22 -5.24 -71.56
N LEU A 43 5.32 -6.03 -72.19
CA LEU A 43 4.32 -6.81 -71.47
C LEU A 43 4.96 -7.94 -70.64
N GLN A 44 5.97 -8.61 -71.18
CA GLN A 44 6.72 -9.66 -70.48
C GLN A 44 7.43 -9.09 -69.24
N ASN A 45 8.16 -7.97 -69.42
CA ASN A 45 8.80 -7.27 -68.31
C ASN A 45 7.80 -6.80 -67.24
N THR A 46 6.60 -6.38 -67.66
CA THR A 46 5.52 -5.97 -66.74
C THR A 46 5.01 -7.16 -65.94
N LYS A 47 4.76 -8.30 -66.59
CA LYS A 47 4.39 -9.57 -65.92
C LYS A 47 5.45 -10.00 -64.92
N ASP A 48 6.72 -10.03 -65.33
CA ASP A 48 7.83 -10.46 -64.47
C ASP A 48 8.02 -9.51 -63.27
N SER A 49 7.79 -8.22 -63.47
CA SER A 49 7.79 -7.23 -62.39
C SER A 49 6.63 -7.45 -61.40
N LEU A 50 5.43 -7.75 -61.89
CA LEU A 50 4.27 -8.06 -61.04
C LEU A 50 4.47 -9.34 -60.24
N LEU A 51 5.06 -10.39 -60.83
CA LEU A 51 5.43 -11.61 -60.11
C LEU A 51 6.39 -11.33 -58.97
N LYS A 52 7.43 -10.53 -59.20
CA LYS A 52 8.34 -10.09 -58.11
C LYS A 52 7.64 -9.29 -57.03
N VAL A 53 6.66 -8.46 -57.38
CA VAL A 53 5.87 -7.70 -56.39
C VAL A 53 5.03 -8.64 -55.54
N ILE A 54 4.36 -9.62 -56.16
CA ILE A 54 3.59 -10.64 -55.45
C ILE A 54 4.47 -11.41 -54.47
N ASP A 55 5.61 -11.93 -54.92
CA ASP A 55 6.52 -12.70 -54.06
C ASP A 55 7.00 -11.88 -52.86
N ASN A 56 7.40 -10.63 -53.08
CA ASN A 56 7.98 -9.80 -52.02
C ASN A 56 6.93 -9.19 -51.08
N LYS A 57 5.78 -8.75 -51.58
CA LYS A 57 4.78 -8.04 -50.77
C LYS A 57 3.65 -8.92 -50.27
N LEU A 58 3.23 -9.93 -51.04
CA LEU A 58 2.09 -10.78 -50.70
C LEU A 58 2.50 -12.14 -50.09
N TYR A 59 3.67 -12.69 -50.39
CA TYR A 59 4.08 -13.99 -49.84
C TYR A 59 5.19 -13.92 -48.77
N LYS A 60 6.16 -13.01 -48.90
CA LYS A 60 7.33 -12.96 -48.01
C LYS A 60 7.10 -12.45 -46.57
N SER A 61 5.90 -12.00 -46.24
CA SER A 61 5.60 -11.44 -44.91
C SER A 61 4.99 -12.44 -43.92
N THR A 62 4.79 -13.70 -44.32
CA THR A 62 4.41 -14.77 -43.38
C THR A 62 5.70 -15.43 -42.90
N SER A 63 6.08 -15.09 -41.66
CA SER A 63 7.02 -15.89 -40.88
C SER A 63 6.59 -17.37 -40.94
N LEU A 64 7.56 -18.26 -41.09
CA LEU A 64 7.38 -19.71 -41.18
C LEU A 64 6.81 -20.35 -39.91
N ASP A 65 6.55 -19.58 -38.86
CA ASP A 65 6.13 -20.08 -37.55
C ASP A 65 4.60 -20.13 -37.32
N ASP A 66 3.77 -19.58 -38.23
CA ASP A 66 2.31 -19.44 -38.02
C ASP A 66 1.41 -20.38 -38.86
N ILE A 67 1.92 -21.44 -39.47
CA ILE A 67 1.09 -22.33 -40.33
C ILE A 67 0.70 -23.62 -39.59
N GLY A 68 -0.13 -23.45 -38.56
CA GLY A 68 -1.01 -24.50 -38.04
C GLY A 68 -2.42 -24.49 -38.67
N MET A 69 -2.69 -23.58 -39.61
CA MET A 69 -3.98 -23.51 -40.29
C MET A 69 -3.82 -23.60 -41.81
N ALA A 70 -4.60 -24.52 -42.39
CA ALA A 70 -4.68 -24.79 -43.80
C ALA A 70 -4.79 -23.51 -44.63
N ILE A 71 -3.79 -23.28 -45.48
CA ILE A 71 -3.80 -22.20 -46.46
C ILE A 71 -4.67 -22.66 -47.63
N ASP A 72 -5.94 -22.26 -47.61
CA ASP A 72 -6.63 -21.99 -48.86
C ASP A 72 -5.90 -20.80 -49.52
N ASN A 73 -5.00 -21.07 -50.45
CA ASN A 73 -4.17 -20.05 -51.09
C ASN A 73 -5.05 -19.20 -52.03
N PRO A 74 -5.48 -17.97 -51.66
CA PRO A 74 -6.53 -17.25 -52.40
C PRO A 74 -6.01 -16.55 -53.66
N TYR A 75 -4.68 -16.44 -53.83
CA TYR A 75 -4.05 -15.54 -54.78
C TYR A 75 -3.45 -16.27 -55.99
N THR A 76 -4.26 -17.12 -56.62
CA THR A 76 -3.87 -17.72 -57.92
C THR A 76 -4.15 -16.69 -59.02
N TYR A 77 -3.19 -15.81 -59.31
CA TYR A 77 -3.30 -14.88 -60.42
C TYR A 77 -3.02 -15.59 -61.74
N ASN A 78 -4.04 -15.71 -62.59
CA ASN A 78 -3.92 -16.34 -63.91
C ASN A 78 -3.27 -15.38 -64.92
N PHE A 79 -1.95 -15.30 -64.92
CA PHE A 79 -1.22 -14.45 -65.85
C PHE A 79 -1.33 -14.96 -67.30
N PRO A 80 -1.54 -14.06 -68.28
CA PRO A 80 -1.50 -14.45 -69.68
C PRO A 80 -0.11 -14.99 -70.09
N ILE A 81 -0.10 -15.99 -70.97
CA ILE A 81 1.11 -16.54 -71.58
C ILE A 81 1.38 -15.78 -72.87
N PHE A 82 2.63 -15.36 -73.11
CA PHE A 82 3.02 -14.61 -74.29
C PHE A 82 3.92 -15.46 -75.19
N TYR A 83 3.60 -15.58 -76.49
CA TYR A 83 4.39 -16.30 -77.48
C TYR A 83 5.09 -15.36 -78.47
N SER A 84 6.28 -15.75 -78.93
CA SER A 84 7.03 -15.00 -79.94
C SER A 84 6.30 -15.01 -81.29
N GLY A 85 6.10 -13.82 -81.88
CA GLY A 85 5.42 -13.68 -83.18
C GLY A 85 3.90 -13.48 -83.12
N GLU A 86 3.33 -13.24 -81.92
CA GLU A 86 1.91 -12.91 -81.77
C GLU A 86 1.50 -11.63 -82.52
N SER A 87 0.24 -11.59 -82.97
CA SER A 87 -0.33 -10.39 -83.59
C SER A 87 -0.50 -9.26 -82.56
N MET A 88 -0.40 -8.01 -83.04
CA MET A 88 -0.57 -6.83 -82.20
C MET A 88 -1.95 -6.79 -81.50
N GLU A 89 -2.99 -7.35 -82.12
CA GLU A 89 -4.33 -7.43 -81.55
C GLU A 89 -4.43 -8.44 -80.39
N SER A 90 -3.76 -9.60 -80.52
CA SER A 90 -3.63 -10.57 -79.41
C SER A 90 -2.93 -9.93 -78.21
N LEU A 91 -1.79 -9.27 -78.47
CA LEU A 91 -1.02 -8.58 -77.43
C LEU A 91 -1.83 -7.47 -76.75
N LYS A 92 -2.62 -6.70 -77.50
CA LYS A 92 -3.52 -5.67 -76.94
C LYS A 92 -4.61 -6.27 -76.05
N ARG A 93 -5.17 -7.43 -76.39
CA ARG A 93 -6.15 -8.13 -75.52
C ARG A 93 -5.50 -8.63 -74.24
N LYS A 94 -4.34 -9.28 -74.34
CA LYS A 94 -3.58 -9.77 -73.17
C LYS A 94 -3.08 -8.63 -72.29
N SER A 95 -2.75 -7.49 -72.87
CA SER A 95 -2.43 -6.26 -72.13
C SER A 95 -3.60 -5.78 -71.27
N LYS A 96 -4.85 -5.82 -71.76
CA LYS A 96 -6.03 -5.46 -70.96
C LYS A 96 -6.25 -6.44 -69.79
N GLU A 97 -6.05 -7.74 -70.01
CA GLU A 97 -6.14 -8.75 -68.96
C GLU A 97 -5.03 -8.57 -67.91
N LEU A 98 -3.80 -8.28 -68.36
CA LEU A 98 -2.68 -7.98 -67.47
C LEU A 98 -2.96 -6.73 -66.61
N GLU A 99 -3.61 -5.71 -67.17
CA GLU A 99 -3.98 -4.50 -66.42
C GLU A 99 -5.06 -4.77 -65.36
N LYS A 100 -6.02 -5.69 -65.64
CA LYS A 100 -6.99 -6.14 -64.62
C LYS A 100 -6.30 -6.89 -63.48
N ILE A 101 -5.36 -7.77 -63.81
CA ILE A 101 -4.58 -8.53 -62.83
C ILE A 101 -3.75 -7.57 -61.98
N LYS A 102 -3.09 -6.59 -62.60
CA LYS A 102 -2.34 -5.55 -61.91
C LYS A 102 -3.20 -4.79 -60.89
N LYS A 103 -4.39 -4.31 -61.29
CA LYS A 103 -5.31 -3.61 -60.37
C LYS A 103 -5.74 -4.48 -59.19
N ARG A 104 -5.94 -5.79 -59.41
CA ARG A 104 -6.27 -6.73 -58.34
C ARG A 104 -5.12 -6.89 -57.35
N ILE A 105 -3.89 -7.05 -57.86
CA ILE A 105 -2.68 -7.12 -57.04
C ILE A 105 -2.51 -5.85 -56.20
N GLU A 106 -2.75 -4.67 -56.78
CA GLU A 106 -2.69 -3.39 -56.06
C GLU A 106 -3.71 -3.33 -54.91
N GLN A 107 -4.95 -3.77 -55.15
CA GLN A 107 -5.98 -3.83 -54.11
C GLN A 107 -5.63 -4.81 -52.98
N ASP A 108 -5.10 -5.98 -53.33
CA ASP A 108 -4.73 -7.01 -52.35
C ASP A 108 -3.52 -6.57 -51.51
N ILE A 109 -2.56 -5.84 -52.09
CA ILE A 109 -1.45 -5.21 -51.34
C ILE A 109 -1.99 -4.19 -50.34
N ILE A 110 -2.89 -3.30 -50.76
CA ILE A 110 -3.48 -2.28 -49.89
C ILE A 110 -4.23 -2.95 -48.73
N LYS A 111 -5.03 -3.99 -49.01
CA LYS A 111 -5.77 -4.72 -47.98
C LYS A 111 -4.82 -5.33 -46.95
N LYS A 112 -3.74 -5.97 -47.40
CA LYS A 112 -2.75 -6.61 -46.53
C LYS A 112 -1.96 -5.60 -45.69
N GLU A 113 -1.56 -4.48 -46.28
CA GLU A 113 -0.88 -3.38 -45.56
C GLU A 113 -1.80 -2.80 -44.45
N LEU A 114 -3.11 -2.71 -44.71
CA LEU A 114 -4.10 -2.19 -43.76
C LEU A 114 -4.40 -3.19 -42.62
N GLU A 115 -4.40 -4.49 -42.91
CA GLU A 115 -4.48 -5.54 -41.88
C GLU A 115 -3.24 -5.54 -40.98
N LEU A 116 -2.04 -5.39 -41.55
CA LEU A 116 -0.78 -5.30 -40.80
C LEU A 116 -0.75 -4.08 -39.86
N GLN A 117 -1.22 -2.92 -40.34
CA GLN A 117 -1.34 -1.72 -39.52
C GLN A 117 -2.32 -1.89 -38.35
N ARG A 118 -3.42 -2.64 -38.56
CA ARG A 118 -4.38 -2.95 -37.48
C ARG A 118 -3.75 -3.87 -36.44
N THR A 119 -3.04 -4.92 -36.83
CA THR A 119 -2.37 -5.83 -35.89
C THR A 119 -1.29 -5.12 -35.08
N ASP A 120 -0.46 -4.29 -35.72
CA ASP A 120 0.56 -3.48 -35.04
C ASP A 120 -0.06 -2.50 -34.03
N SER A 121 -1.20 -1.90 -34.39
CA SER A 121 -1.91 -0.97 -33.51
C SER A 121 -2.52 -1.69 -32.32
N ILE A 122 -3.13 -2.87 -32.52
CA ILE A 122 -3.70 -3.69 -31.44
C ILE A 122 -2.59 -4.15 -30.50
N GLN A 123 -1.44 -4.57 -31.03
CA GLN A 123 -0.31 -5.01 -30.21
C GLN A 123 0.28 -3.89 -29.36
N LYS A 124 0.47 -2.70 -29.93
CA LYS A 124 0.88 -1.49 -29.19
C LYS A 124 -0.12 -1.13 -28.09
N VAL A 125 -1.42 -1.21 -28.37
CA VAL A 125 -2.46 -0.95 -27.36
C VAL A 125 -2.41 -1.99 -26.24
N ASN A 126 -2.23 -3.28 -26.56
CA ASN A 126 -2.12 -4.33 -25.55
C ASN A 126 -0.85 -4.19 -24.69
N GLU A 127 0.28 -3.79 -25.26
CA GLU A 127 1.51 -3.49 -24.50
C GLU A 127 1.31 -2.30 -23.57
N ILE A 128 0.65 -1.23 -24.02
CA ILE A 128 0.32 -0.07 -23.17
C ILE A 128 -0.63 -0.49 -22.04
N ILE A 129 -1.65 -1.29 -22.33
CA ILE A 129 -2.57 -1.82 -21.31
C ILE A 129 -1.82 -2.66 -20.28
N LYS A 130 -0.88 -3.50 -20.72
CA LYS A 130 -0.06 -4.32 -19.82
C LYS A 130 0.85 -3.46 -18.94
N ILE A 131 1.55 -2.48 -19.51
CA ILE A 131 2.41 -1.54 -18.77
C ILE A 131 1.58 -0.74 -17.75
N GLU A 132 0.37 -0.32 -18.12
CA GLU A 132 -0.52 0.43 -17.23
C GLU A 132 -1.09 -0.47 -16.12
N GLN A 133 -1.44 -1.73 -16.43
CA GLN A 133 -1.86 -2.71 -15.42
C GLN A 133 -0.73 -3.04 -14.43
N GLU A 134 0.51 -3.19 -14.90
CA GLU A 134 1.70 -3.39 -14.05
C GLU A 134 2.00 -2.14 -13.20
N ARG A 135 1.91 -0.93 -13.77
CA ARG A 135 2.04 0.33 -13.02
C ARG A 135 0.95 0.52 -11.97
N ILE A 136 -0.31 0.15 -12.27
CA ILE A 136 -1.42 0.18 -11.32
C ILE A 136 -1.17 -0.84 -10.19
N ALA A 137 -0.69 -2.04 -10.51
CA ALA A 137 -0.35 -3.07 -9.52
C ALA A 137 0.79 -2.65 -8.58
N ASP A 138 1.87 -2.06 -9.13
CA ASP A 138 3.01 -1.54 -8.36
C ASP A 138 2.63 -0.32 -7.52
N SER A 139 1.77 0.57 -8.04
CA SER A 139 1.24 1.72 -7.30
C SER A 139 0.32 1.28 -6.16
N LEU A 140 -0.51 0.24 -6.36
CA LEU A 140 -1.36 -0.34 -5.32
C LEU A 140 -0.55 -1.08 -4.24
N TYR A 141 0.57 -1.70 -4.60
CA TYR A 141 1.52 -2.29 -3.65
C TYR A 141 2.25 -1.21 -2.84
N LEU A 142 2.70 -0.12 -3.47
CA LEU A 142 3.32 1.03 -2.80
C LEU A 142 2.33 1.79 -1.89
N ILE A 143 1.04 1.88 -2.25
CA ILE A 143 -0.04 2.38 -1.36
C ILE A 143 -0.25 1.46 -0.15
N ARG A 144 -0.13 0.13 -0.32
CA ARG A 144 -0.33 -0.85 0.76
C ARG A 144 0.87 -1.00 1.69
N ALA A 145 2.09 -0.77 1.21
CA ALA A 145 3.31 -0.91 2.00
C ALA A 145 3.72 0.39 2.74
N ALA A 146 3.26 1.57 2.30
CA ALA A 146 3.88 2.80 2.75
C ALA A 146 3.32 3.42 4.05
N GLN A 147 2.01 3.53 4.33
CA GLN A 147 1.58 4.57 5.29
C GLN A 147 0.37 4.27 6.21
N THR A 148 0.46 3.21 7.03
CA THR A 148 -0.25 3.07 8.34
C THR A 148 -1.72 2.64 8.34
N TRP A 149 -2.19 2.03 9.43
CA TRP A 149 -3.56 1.55 9.69
C TRP A 149 -4.70 2.56 9.49
N GLU A 150 -4.38 3.83 9.30
CA GLU A 150 -5.34 4.89 9.00
C GLU A 150 -6.14 4.57 7.71
N TRP A 151 -5.60 3.78 6.77
CA TRP A 151 -6.35 3.32 5.61
C TRP A 151 -7.51 2.36 5.96
N LEU A 152 -7.48 1.64 7.09
CA LEU A 152 -8.66 0.88 7.54
C LEU A 152 -9.82 1.86 7.76
N TYR A 153 -9.50 2.99 8.39
CA TYR A 153 -10.43 4.02 8.84
C TYR A 153 -10.76 5.07 7.78
N ASP A 154 -10.00 5.15 6.68
CA ASP A 154 -10.25 6.03 5.53
C ASP A 154 -11.51 5.65 4.71
N LYS A 155 -12.41 4.83 5.29
CA LYS A 155 -13.76 4.47 4.81
C LYS A 155 -13.84 3.89 3.38
N LYS A 156 -12.72 3.61 2.72
CA LYS A 156 -12.67 3.10 1.34
C LYS A 156 -13.10 1.62 1.20
N GLY A 157 -13.33 0.92 2.31
CA GLY A 157 -13.83 -0.47 2.32
C GLY A 157 -15.05 -0.65 3.22
N LYS A 158 -15.86 -1.68 2.93
CA LYS A 158 -17.00 -2.08 3.75
C LYS A 158 -16.48 -2.69 5.05
N TRP A 159 -17.02 -2.22 6.17
CA TRP A 159 -16.76 -2.74 7.50
C TRP A 159 -17.78 -3.80 7.88
N GLU A 160 -17.31 -4.93 8.39
CA GLU A 160 -18.14 -6.04 8.82
C GLU A 160 -17.85 -6.37 10.29
N LYS A 161 -18.90 -6.58 11.07
CA LYS A 161 -18.79 -7.07 12.44
C LYS A 161 -18.72 -8.59 12.39
N VAL A 162 -17.76 -9.13 13.12
CA VAL A 162 -17.59 -10.56 13.31
C VAL A 162 -17.86 -10.86 14.78
N ASP A 163 -18.93 -11.61 15.00
CA ASP A 163 -19.32 -12.13 16.31
C ASP A 163 -19.24 -13.65 16.24
N ARG A 164 -18.30 -14.23 16.98
CA ARG A 164 -18.12 -15.69 17.08
C ARG A 164 -18.35 -16.10 18.52
N THR A 165 -19.03 -17.21 18.74
CA THR A 165 -19.31 -17.76 20.09
C THR A 165 -18.61 -19.09 20.35
N TYR A 166 -18.03 -19.74 19.33
CA TYR A 166 -17.32 -21.02 19.45
C TYR A 166 -16.10 -21.07 18.51
N PRO A 167 -14.95 -21.64 18.91
CA PRO A 167 -14.63 -22.21 20.24
C PRO A 167 -14.34 -21.14 21.30
N LYS A 168 -14.25 -19.87 20.92
CA LYS A 168 -14.07 -18.74 21.82
C LYS A 168 -14.96 -17.59 21.39
N GLU A 169 -15.49 -16.87 22.38
CA GLU A 169 -16.25 -15.65 22.15
C GLU A 169 -15.30 -14.53 21.65
N GLU A 170 -15.56 -14.04 20.43
CA GLU A 170 -14.77 -13.00 19.78
C GLU A 170 -15.70 -11.99 19.12
N HIS A 171 -15.50 -10.71 19.44
CA HIS A 171 -16.22 -9.58 18.87
C HIS A 171 -15.22 -8.59 18.27
N TYR A 172 -15.19 -8.49 16.94
CA TYR A 172 -14.26 -7.60 16.25
C TYR A 172 -14.85 -7.09 14.93
N GLN A 173 -14.18 -6.12 14.33
CA GLN A 173 -14.50 -5.61 13.00
C GLN A 173 -13.40 -5.99 12.01
N VAL A 174 -13.78 -6.22 10.76
CA VAL A 174 -12.84 -6.39 9.64
C VAL A 174 -13.21 -5.43 8.52
N ASN A 175 -12.19 -4.95 7.82
CA ASN A 175 -12.38 -4.19 6.58
C ASN A 175 -12.25 -5.16 5.41
N SER A 176 -13.25 -5.19 4.53
CA SER A 176 -13.28 -6.06 3.34
C SER A 176 -12.05 -5.95 2.44
N LEU A 177 -11.38 -4.79 2.36
CA LEU A 177 -10.16 -4.63 1.56
C LEU A 177 -8.94 -5.30 2.21
N PHE A 178 -8.99 -5.55 3.52
CA PHE A 178 -7.89 -6.10 4.29
C PHE A 178 -8.41 -6.99 5.44
N PRO A 179 -9.06 -8.12 5.11
CA PRO A 179 -9.73 -8.99 6.08
C PRO A 179 -8.79 -9.71 7.04
N GLN A 180 -7.49 -9.73 6.73
CA GLN A 180 -6.44 -10.31 7.60
C GLN A 180 -6.28 -9.56 8.91
N TYR A 181 -6.82 -8.35 9.02
CA TYR A 181 -6.70 -7.53 10.20
C TYR A 181 -7.98 -7.46 11.02
N GLN A 182 -7.84 -7.76 12.30
CA GLN A 182 -8.92 -7.69 13.28
C GLN A 182 -8.88 -6.33 13.97
N VAL A 183 -10.03 -5.67 14.07
CA VAL A 183 -10.15 -4.34 14.65
C VAL A 183 -11.03 -4.40 15.90
N ILE A 184 -10.43 -4.10 17.05
CA ILE A 184 -11.05 -4.19 18.36
C ILE A 184 -10.79 -2.87 19.08
N ASN A 185 -11.85 -2.17 19.52
CA ASN A 185 -11.74 -0.89 20.22
C ASN A 185 -10.85 0.13 19.50
N LYS A 186 -10.99 0.21 18.17
CA LYS A 186 -10.16 1.05 17.30
C LYS A 186 -8.67 0.70 17.22
N ASN A 187 -8.28 -0.43 17.78
CA ASN A 187 -6.94 -0.98 17.65
C ASN A 187 -6.96 -2.12 16.65
N ALA A 188 -5.87 -2.27 15.92
CA ALA A 188 -5.76 -3.19 14.82
C ALA A 188 -4.72 -4.27 15.12
N TYR A 189 -5.11 -5.50 14.83
CA TYR A 189 -4.40 -6.72 15.20
C TYR A 189 -4.20 -7.60 13.97
N LEU A 190 -3.01 -8.19 13.86
CA LEU A 190 -2.67 -9.19 12.87
C LEU A 190 -2.21 -10.43 13.61
N ASN A 191 -2.91 -11.55 13.41
CA ASN A 191 -2.63 -12.81 14.11
C ASN A 191 -2.57 -12.64 15.65
N GLY A 192 -3.45 -11.83 16.21
CA GLY A 192 -3.50 -11.52 17.65
C GLY A 192 -2.42 -10.58 18.18
N LYS A 193 -1.46 -10.17 17.35
CA LYS A 193 -0.45 -9.16 17.71
C LYS A 193 -0.98 -7.76 17.43
N LEU A 194 -0.82 -6.83 18.37
CA LEU A 194 -1.09 -5.42 18.12
C LEU A 194 -0.08 -4.87 17.12
N VAL A 195 -0.62 -4.26 16.09
CA VAL A 195 0.14 -3.77 14.95
C VAL A 195 -0.28 -2.35 14.57
N GLY A 196 -1.46 -1.92 15.00
CA GLY A 196 -1.97 -0.56 14.79
C GLY A 196 -2.77 -0.04 15.98
N VAL A 197 -2.51 1.19 16.39
CA VAL A 197 -3.39 1.94 17.29
C VAL A 197 -4.00 3.08 16.50
N CYS A 198 -5.33 3.14 16.43
CA CYS A 198 -5.99 4.36 16.01
C CYS A 198 -5.75 5.39 17.11
N HIS A 199 -5.12 6.49 16.72
CA HIS A 199 -4.65 7.52 17.63
C HIS A 199 -5.74 7.89 18.68
N PRO A 200 -5.40 8.07 19.98
CA PRO A 200 -6.37 8.44 21.01
C PRO A 200 -6.98 9.85 20.89
N THR A 201 -6.92 10.54 19.74
CA THR A 201 -7.40 11.93 19.64
C THR A 201 -8.13 12.23 18.34
N LYS A 202 -9.25 12.93 18.52
CA LYS A 202 -10.23 13.47 17.56
C LYS A 202 -11.42 12.56 17.28
N ASN A 203 -12.38 12.59 18.21
CA ASN A 203 -13.84 12.69 17.98
C ASN A 203 -14.72 11.77 18.84
N ASP A 204 -14.40 11.51 20.11
CA ASP A 204 -15.38 10.91 21.04
C ASP A 204 -15.30 11.50 22.46
N LYS A 205 -16.44 11.53 23.17
CA LYS A 205 -16.59 12.11 24.52
C LYS A 205 -15.69 11.44 25.58
N ASP A 206 -15.33 10.17 25.40
CA ASP A 206 -14.45 9.41 26.31
C ASP A 206 -12.96 9.80 26.18
N GLN A 207 -12.58 10.59 25.17
CA GLN A 207 -11.18 11.01 24.96
C GLN A 207 -10.71 12.09 25.94
N SER A 208 -11.60 12.89 26.55
CA SER A 208 -11.20 13.90 27.53
C SER A 208 -10.62 13.27 28.80
N GLU A 209 -11.18 12.13 29.22
CA GLU A 209 -10.68 11.38 30.37
C GLU A 209 -9.35 10.69 30.04
N GLN A 210 -9.22 10.09 28.86
CA GLN A 210 -7.95 9.47 28.44
C GLN A 210 -6.83 10.50 28.26
N ASP A 211 -7.11 11.68 27.69
CA ASP A 211 -6.15 12.78 27.61
C ASP A 211 -5.75 13.28 29.00
N HIS A 212 -6.72 13.44 29.91
CA HIS A 212 -6.45 13.83 31.28
C HIS A 212 -5.55 12.81 32.00
N LEU A 213 -5.84 11.51 31.88
CA LEU A 213 -5.01 10.44 32.44
C LEU A 213 -3.59 10.44 31.83
N PHE A 214 -3.48 10.60 30.51
CA PHE A 214 -2.19 10.71 29.85
C PHE A 214 -1.37 11.91 30.35
N ARG A 215 -2.00 13.06 30.57
CA ARG A 215 -1.35 14.26 31.13
C ARG A 215 -0.88 14.04 32.57
N ILE A 216 -1.65 13.32 33.38
CA ILE A 216 -1.23 12.92 34.73
C ILE A 216 0.00 12.02 34.67
N ASP A 217 -0.01 11.02 33.79
CA ASP A 217 1.11 10.11 33.60
C ASP A 217 2.36 10.84 33.08
N MET A 218 2.17 11.76 32.14
CA MET A 218 3.24 12.62 31.62
C MET A 218 3.83 13.50 32.71
N MET A 219 2.99 14.15 33.52
CA MET A 219 3.46 14.94 34.67
C MET A 219 4.25 14.09 35.65
N THR A 220 3.76 12.90 35.96
CA THR A 220 4.42 11.95 36.85
C THR A 220 5.77 11.53 36.29
N PHE A 221 5.83 11.19 34.99
CA PHE A 221 7.07 10.86 34.29
C PHE A 221 8.10 12.00 34.34
N LEU A 222 7.69 13.25 34.09
CA LEU A 222 8.59 14.40 34.18
C LEU A 222 9.12 14.61 35.61
N CYS A 223 8.24 14.49 36.61
CA CYS A 223 8.65 14.58 38.01
C CYS A 223 9.61 13.45 38.40
N GLN A 224 9.41 12.22 37.90
CA GLN A 224 10.36 11.12 38.07
C GLN A 224 11.73 11.46 37.48
N GLN A 225 11.78 12.00 36.26
CA GLN A 225 13.05 12.38 35.63
C GLN A 225 13.75 13.49 36.40
N ASP A 226 13.03 14.54 36.80
CA ASP A 226 13.59 15.64 37.60
C ASP A 226 14.14 15.14 38.95
N PHE A 227 13.43 14.23 39.62
CA PHE A 227 13.91 13.60 40.87
C PHE A 227 15.17 12.75 40.64
N LEU A 228 15.18 11.91 39.60
CA LEU A 228 16.33 11.07 39.26
C LEU A 228 17.57 11.89 38.89
N ASN A 229 17.36 13.06 38.26
CA ASN A 229 18.41 14.03 37.93
C ASN A 229 18.85 14.89 39.13
N ASN A 230 18.39 14.57 40.35
CA ASN A 230 18.71 15.31 41.57
C ASN A 230 18.34 16.80 41.52
N LYS A 231 17.25 17.16 40.85
CA LYS A 231 16.79 18.56 40.79
C LYS A 231 16.51 19.09 42.20
N TYR A 232 16.98 20.31 42.46
CA TYR A 232 16.98 20.97 43.78
C TYR A 232 17.78 20.26 44.87
N ASP A 233 18.82 19.50 44.51
CA ASP A 233 19.68 18.79 45.46
C ASP A 233 18.93 17.84 46.41
N ILE A 234 17.84 17.22 45.94
CA ILE A 234 16.96 16.37 46.76
C ILE A 234 17.68 15.19 47.44
N GLN A 235 18.83 14.76 46.92
CA GLN A 235 19.67 13.74 47.55
C GLN A 235 20.31 14.20 48.88
N LYS A 236 20.39 15.51 49.16
CA LYS A 236 20.84 16.06 50.45
C LYS A 236 19.76 16.07 51.52
N GLU A 237 18.49 15.92 51.13
CA GLU A 237 17.36 15.85 52.07
C GLU A 237 17.36 14.57 52.89
N SER A 238 16.58 14.56 53.97
CA SER A 238 16.46 13.38 54.84
C SER A 238 16.02 12.13 54.07
N SER A 239 16.49 10.96 54.52
CA SER A 239 16.07 9.66 53.96
C SER A 239 14.54 9.51 53.96
N LYS A 240 13.87 9.94 55.04
CA LYS A 240 12.41 9.92 55.18
C LYS A 240 11.72 10.76 54.09
N THR A 241 12.23 11.96 53.80
CA THR A 241 11.75 12.83 52.71
C THR A 241 11.88 12.13 51.35
N GLN A 242 13.07 11.58 51.08
CA GLN A 242 13.34 10.90 49.80
C GLN A 242 12.48 9.65 49.60
N GLU A 243 12.28 8.85 50.65
CA GLU A 243 11.42 7.67 50.60
C GLU A 243 9.96 8.03 50.34
N TYR A 244 9.46 9.08 50.99
CA TYR A 244 8.12 9.60 50.75
C TYR A 244 7.94 10.00 49.27
N ILE A 245 8.90 10.74 48.70
CA ILE A 245 8.86 11.16 47.29
C ILE A 245 8.89 9.95 46.35
N LYS A 246 9.81 9.00 46.58
CA LYS A 246 9.89 7.75 45.78
C LYS A 246 8.57 6.97 45.79
N ALA A 247 7.91 6.88 46.94
CA ALA A 247 6.61 6.21 47.05
C ALA A 247 5.51 6.94 46.28
N LYS A 248 5.47 8.28 46.35
CA LYS A 248 4.48 9.11 45.63
C LYS A 248 4.69 9.15 44.12
N LEU A 249 5.94 9.05 43.66
CA LEU A 249 6.29 8.95 42.25
C LEU A 249 6.20 7.51 41.70
N GLY A 250 5.83 6.52 42.52
CA GLY A 250 5.75 5.11 42.08
C GLY A 250 7.10 4.44 41.79
N LEU A 251 8.21 5.02 42.28
CA LEU A 251 9.57 4.48 42.14
C LEU A 251 9.90 3.39 43.17
N LYS A 252 9.06 3.24 44.20
CA LYS A 252 9.11 2.15 45.19
C LYS A 252 7.76 1.43 45.15
N LYS A 253 7.75 0.10 45.23
CA LYS A 253 6.49 -0.65 45.38
C LYS A 253 5.73 -0.08 46.59
N GLN A 254 4.50 0.36 46.37
CA GLN A 254 3.63 0.72 47.47
C GLN A 254 3.41 -0.54 48.30
N SER A 255 3.75 -0.46 49.58
CA SER A 255 3.36 -1.46 50.58
C SER A 255 1.84 -1.58 50.52
N THR A 256 1.33 -2.81 50.39
CA THR A 256 -0.12 -3.01 50.36
C THR A 256 -0.74 -2.53 51.68
N PRO A 257 -2.06 -2.26 51.75
CA PRO A 257 -2.71 -1.95 53.02
C PRO A 257 -2.41 -2.99 54.11
N ALA A 258 -2.26 -4.27 53.70
CA ALA A 258 -1.86 -5.38 54.55
C ALA A 258 -0.45 -5.25 55.16
N ASP A 259 0.43 -4.44 54.55
CA ASP A 259 1.80 -4.21 55.00
C ASP A 259 1.92 -3.06 56.00
N SER A 260 0.89 -2.20 56.11
CA SER A 260 0.87 -1.07 57.04
C SER A 260 0.97 -1.55 58.50
N PRO A 261 1.88 -0.98 59.31
CA PRO A 261 1.99 -1.31 60.73
C PRO A 261 0.65 -1.12 61.47
N VAL A 262 -0.08 -0.05 61.16
CA VAL A 262 -1.39 0.26 61.73
C VAL A 262 -2.41 -0.82 61.35
N TYR A 263 -2.41 -1.25 60.09
CA TYR A 263 -3.36 -2.27 59.63
C TYR A 263 -3.04 -3.66 60.21
N LYS A 264 -1.75 -4.01 60.32
CA LYS A 264 -1.29 -5.23 61.00
C LYS A 264 -1.71 -5.22 62.48
N GLU A 265 -1.58 -4.08 63.15
CA GLU A 265 -2.02 -3.92 64.53
C GLU A 265 -3.55 -4.01 64.67
N MET A 266 -4.31 -3.41 63.76
CA MET A 266 -5.78 -3.53 63.73
C MET A 266 -6.23 -4.99 63.56
N ILE A 267 -5.62 -5.75 62.65
CA ILE A 267 -5.91 -7.18 62.48
C ILE A 267 -5.55 -7.97 63.75
N ALA A 268 -4.38 -7.74 64.32
CA ALA A 268 -3.94 -8.42 65.53
C ALA A 268 -4.88 -8.12 66.71
N ASN A 269 -5.36 -6.89 66.84
CA ASN A 269 -6.30 -6.48 67.88
C ASN A 269 -7.70 -7.08 67.64
N ALA A 270 -8.17 -7.15 66.38
CA ALA A 270 -9.42 -7.83 66.04
C ALA A 270 -9.37 -9.34 66.35
N GLN A 271 -8.24 -9.99 66.08
CA GLN A 271 -8.03 -11.40 66.44
C GLN A 271 -8.06 -11.60 67.96
N LYS A 272 -7.39 -10.73 68.74
CA LYS A 272 -7.43 -10.76 70.20
C LYS A 272 -8.85 -10.58 70.74
N LEU A 273 -9.63 -9.69 70.14
CA LEU A 273 -11.04 -9.47 70.51
C LEU A 273 -11.90 -10.71 70.21
N ARG A 274 -11.71 -11.34 69.04
CA ARG A 274 -12.39 -12.60 68.67
C ARG A 274 -12.09 -13.72 69.65
N ILE A 275 -10.81 -13.88 70.04
CA ILE A 275 -10.41 -14.88 71.04
C ILE A 275 -11.10 -14.59 72.38
N ALA A 276 -11.10 -13.34 72.85
CA ALA A 276 -11.78 -12.96 74.08
C ALA A 276 -13.30 -13.25 74.02
N GLN A 277 -13.94 -13.03 72.88
CA GLN A 277 -15.36 -13.33 72.69
C GLN A 277 -15.66 -14.83 72.76
N GLU A 278 -14.82 -15.70 72.18
CA GLU A 278 -14.96 -17.16 72.33
C GLU A 278 -14.75 -17.62 73.77
N ARG A 279 -13.78 -17.03 74.49
CA ARG A 279 -13.55 -17.34 75.90
C ARG A 279 -14.74 -16.95 76.78
N LEU A 280 -15.40 -15.83 76.49
CA LEU A 280 -16.65 -15.43 77.14
C LEU A 280 -17.76 -16.45 76.85
N ARG A 281 -17.90 -16.90 75.59
CA ARG A 281 -18.91 -17.90 75.19
C ARG A 281 -18.72 -19.24 75.89
N LYS A 282 -17.47 -19.63 76.15
CA LYS A 282 -17.11 -20.86 76.88
C LYS A 282 -17.19 -20.71 78.40
N GLY A 283 -17.49 -19.52 78.92
CA GLY A 283 -17.52 -19.24 80.36
C GLY A 283 -16.14 -19.14 81.03
N GLU A 284 -15.06 -19.06 80.24
CA GLU A 284 -13.69 -18.94 80.76
C GLU A 284 -13.36 -17.54 81.30
N ILE A 285 -14.10 -16.53 80.86
CA ILE A 285 -14.01 -15.15 81.36
C ILE A 285 -15.42 -14.57 81.54
N ASP A 286 -15.57 -13.61 82.46
CA ASP A 286 -16.82 -12.89 82.68
C ASP A 286 -16.98 -11.67 81.73
N LEU A 287 -18.20 -11.11 81.70
CA LEU A 287 -18.55 -9.99 80.84
C LEU A 287 -17.78 -8.70 81.17
N ASN A 288 -17.46 -8.45 82.44
CA ASN A 288 -16.68 -7.27 82.85
C ASN A 288 -15.23 -7.39 82.37
N THR A 289 -14.65 -8.57 82.47
CA THR A 289 -13.32 -8.89 81.96
C THR A 289 -13.26 -8.73 80.43
N TYR A 290 -14.26 -9.23 79.70
CA TYR A 290 -14.38 -9.00 78.25
C TYR A 290 -14.47 -7.49 77.90
N ASN A 291 -15.32 -6.73 78.60
CA ASN A 291 -15.50 -5.31 78.35
C ASN A 291 -14.21 -4.50 78.59
N ARG A 292 -13.43 -4.83 79.63
CA ARG A 292 -12.11 -4.21 79.87
C ARG A 292 -11.13 -4.48 78.73
N ILE A 293 -11.10 -5.71 78.20
CA ILE A 293 -10.27 -6.07 77.05
C ILE A 293 -10.70 -5.28 75.81
N LYS A 294 -12.00 -5.20 75.53
CA LYS A 294 -12.56 -4.45 74.40
C LYS A 294 -12.15 -2.96 74.45
N ILE A 295 -12.30 -2.32 75.61
CA ILE A 295 -11.93 -0.90 75.79
C ILE A 295 -10.43 -0.70 75.58
N LYS A 296 -9.58 -1.55 76.17
CA LYS A 296 -8.13 -1.45 76.06
C LYS A 296 -7.63 -1.63 74.61
N LEU A 297 -8.21 -2.57 73.88
CA LEU A 297 -7.89 -2.78 72.46
C LEU A 297 -8.39 -1.63 71.59
N GLY A 298 -9.57 -1.08 71.90
CA GLY A 298 -10.10 0.12 71.24
C GLY A 298 -9.16 1.33 71.41
N ALA A 299 -8.74 1.62 72.65
CA ALA A 299 -7.84 2.74 72.94
C ALA A 299 -6.49 2.63 72.20
N LYS A 300 -5.87 1.43 72.16
CA LYS A 300 -4.63 1.18 71.42
C LYS A 300 -4.79 1.39 69.91
N SER A 301 -5.90 0.92 69.34
CA SER A 301 -6.20 1.15 67.93
C SER A 301 -6.31 2.63 67.63
N THR A 302 -6.99 3.40 68.48
CA THR A 302 -7.14 4.85 68.33
C THR A 302 -5.80 5.58 68.44
N GLU A 303 -4.95 5.22 69.40
CA GLU A 303 -3.60 5.77 69.56
C GLU A 303 -2.71 5.53 68.32
N SER A 304 -2.70 4.30 67.78
CA SER A 304 -1.95 3.95 66.57
C SER A 304 -2.39 4.77 65.34
N VAL A 305 -3.69 5.06 65.24
CA VAL A 305 -4.26 5.87 64.16
C VAL A 305 -3.84 7.34 64.30
N TYR A 306 -3.92 7.91 65.51
CA TYR A 306 -3.47 9.28 65.76
C TYR A 306 -1.96 9.45 65.55
N GLN A 307 -1.15 8.48 65.94
CA GLN A 307 0.28 8.51 65.68
C GLN A 307 0.58 8.50 64.17
N ALA A 308 -0.13 7.68 63.40
CA ALA A 308 0.02 7.68 61.94
C ALA A 308 -0.45 8.98 61.28
N MET A 309 -1.48 9.63 61.83
CA MET A 309 -1.89 10.97 61.40
C MET A 309 -0.82 12.02 61.71
N ALA A 310 -0.26 12.03 62.92
CA ALA A 310 0.82 12.93 63.30
C ALA A 310 2.07 12.71 62.44
N ASP A 311 2.42 11.45 62.17
CA ASP A 311 3.53 11.10 61.29
C ASP A 311 3.30 11.58 59.85
N SER A 312 2.04 11.66 59.39
CA SER A 312 1.65 12.17 58.07
C SER A 312 1.80 13.69 57.90
N GLU A 313 1.97 14.40 59.02
CA GLU A 313 2.18 15.84 59.13
C GLU A 313 3.62 16.20 59.53
N SER A 314 4.53 15.22 59.55
CA SER A 314 5.92 15.46 59.97
C SER A 314 6.64 16.47 59.04
N PRO A 315 7.63 17.22 59.55
CA PRO A 315 8.39 18.19 58.76
C PRO A 315 8.98 17.61 57.47
N GLU A 316 9.45 16.36 57.51
CA GLU A 316 10.01 15.63 56.37
C GLU A 316 8.96 15.32 55.30
N ILE A 317 7.75 14.91 55.71
CA ILE A 317 6.66 14.67 54.77
C ILE A 317 6.19 16.00 54.15
N ASN A 318 6.12 17.07 54.93
CA ASN A 318 5.77 18.39 54.41
C ASN A 318 6.85 18.96 53.48
N ALA A 319 8.14 18.69 53.73
CA ALA A 319 9.21 18.98 52.78
C ALA A 319 9.01 18.20 51.47
N GLY A 320 8.72 16.90 51.56
CA GLY A 320 8.43 16.07 50.39
C GLY A 320 7.19 16.52 49.59
N LYS A 321 6.12 16.96 50.26
CA LYS A 321 4.93 17.55 49.62
C LYS A 321 5.30 18.82 48.85
N ARG A 322 6.00 19.75 49.48
CA ARG A 322 6.45 21.02 48.85
C ARG A 322 7.33 20.76 47.64
N TYR A 323 8.27 19.81 47.74
CA TYR A 323 9.12 19.42 46.62
C TYR A 323 8.31 18.89 45.43
N LEU A 324 7.35 17.98 45.67
CA LEU A 324 6.49 17.44 44.61
C LEU A 324 5.61 18.51 43.97
N GLU A 325 5.10 19.45 44.76
CA GLU A 325 4.31 20.59 44.26
C GLU A 325 5.16 21.51 43.38
N GLN A 326 6.39 21.83 43.83
CA GLN A 326 7.36 22.59 43.05
C GLN A 326 7.64 21.93 41.69
N LEU A 327 7.92 20.62 41.67
CA LEU A 327 8.15 19.89 40.42
C LEU A 327 6.95 19.92 39.48
N ARG A 328 5.73 19.83 40.02
CA ARG A 328 4.50 19.91 39.21
C ARG A 328 4.32 21.29 38.62
N ASN A 329 4.53 22.34 39.43
CA ASN A 329 4.41 23.73 38.99
C ASN A 329 5.41 24.07 37.88
N ASP A 330 6.64 23.56 37.99
CA ASP A 330 7.67 23.73 36.95
C ASP A 330 7.33 23.03 35.63
N ASN A 331 6.79 21.81 35.71
CA ASN A 331 6.55 20.98 34.53
C ASN A 331 5.17 21.24 33.88
N TYR A 332 4.21 21.81 34.62
CA TYR A 332 2.85 22.08 34.13
C TYR A 332 2.80 22.96 32.87
N PRO A 333 3.54 24.09 32.80
CA PRO A 333 3.58 24.92 31.59
C PRO A 333 4.16 24.20 30.37
N LEU A 334 5.01 23.18 30.59
CA LEU A 334 5.72 22.47 29.52
C LEU A 334 4.83 21.51 28.75
N ILE A 335 3.74 21.03 29.35
CA ILE A 335 2.89 19.98 28.77
C ILE A 335 1.50 20.48 28.35
N ARG A 336 1.30 21.79 28.19
CA ARG A 336 -0.01 22.39 27.87
C ARG A 336 -0.60 21.88 26.57
N ASN A 337 0.07 22.15 25.46
CA ASN A 337 -0.37 21.73 24.13
C ASN A 337 0.58 20.68 23.60
N TYR A 338 0.10 19.78 22.75
CA TYR A 338 0.98 18.88 22.03
C TYR A 338 0.47 18.58 20.63
N THR A 339 1.41 18.30 19.73
CA THR A 339 1.18 17.67 18.44
C THR A 339 1.75 16.27 18.48
N ILE A 340 1.17 15.37 17.70
CA ILE A 340 1.59 13.98 17.67
C ILE A 340 1.99 13.60 16.27
N ASN A 341 3.22 13.13 16.16
CA ASN A 341 3.80 12.66 14.93
C ASN A 341 3.95 11.16 15.05
N ARG A 342 3.36 10.43 14.10
CA ARG A 342 3.44 8.98 14.06
C ARG A 342 4.84 8.55 13.63
N ILE A 343 5.41 7.56 14.32
CA ILE A 343 6.65 6.89 13.90
C ILE A 343 6.30 5.63 13.12
N ASP A 344 5.40 4.79 13.67
CA ASP A 344 4.90 3.57 13.02
C ASP A 344 3.47 3.22 13.50
N GLY A 345 3.04 1.96 13.34
CA GLY A 345 1.71 1.52 13.76
C GLY A 345 1.44 1.57 15.28
N THR A 346 2.48 1.53 16.10
CA THR A 346 2.41 1.44 17.57
C THR A 346 3.26 2.47 18.32
N ASN A 347 4.10 3.22 17.61
CA ASN A 347 5.02 4.20 18.18
C ASN A 347 4.74 5.60 17.65
N PHE A 348 4.79 6.58 18.55
CA PHE A 348 4.44 7.97 18.29
C PHE A 348 5.41 8.90 19.02
N THR A 349 5.62 10.09 18.47
CA THR A 349 6.34 11.20 19.09
C THR A 349 5.32 12.26 19.47
N TYR A 350 5.29 12.62 20.75
CA TYR A 350 4.46 13.70 21.28
C TYR A 350 5.35 14.92 21.48
N GLN A 351 5.12 15.95 20.67
CA GLN A 351 5.83 17.22 20.75
C GLN A 351 4.99 18.22 21.50
N PHE A 352 5.45 18.66 22.66
CA PHE A 352 4.75 19.61 23.50
C PHE A 352 5.17 21.04 23.20
N SER A 353 4.25 21.97 23.46
CA SER A 353 4.47 23.39 23.31
C SER A 353 3.83 24.20 24.44
N ASN A 354 4.45 25.35 24.72
CA ASN A 354 3.94 26.31 25.70
C ASN A 354 2.75 27.12 25.15
N GLU A 355 2.27 28.10 25.92
CA GLU A 355 1.18 29.00 25.49
C GLU A 355 1.52 29.81 24.22
N LYS A 356 2.80 30.12 24.02
CA LYS A 356 3.31 30.85 22.86
C LYS A 356 3.53 29.95 21.64
N LYS A 357 3.18 28.65 21.74
CA LYS A 357 3.40 27.61 20.71
C LYS A 357 4.88 27.32 20.42
N GLU A 358 5.76 27.69 21.34
CA GLU A 358 7.18 27.31 21.26
C GLU A 358 7.31 25.89 21.78
N GLU A 359 8.09 25.07 21.07
CA GLU A 359 8.33 23.68 21.43
C GLU A 359 9.13 23.60 22.74
N THR A 360 8.62 22.85 23.71
CA THR A 360 9.17 22.74 25.06
C THR A 360 9.92 21.42 25.25
N LEU A 361 9.27 20.32 24.90
CA LEU A 361 9.82 18.98 25.03
C LEU A 361 9.17 18.02 24.04
N SER A 362 9.89 16.93 23.77
CA SER A 362 9.42 15.84 22.92
C SER A 362 9.61 14.52 23.65
N VAL A 363 8.61 13.63 23.56
CA VAL A 363 8.65 12.29 24.14
C VAL A 363 8.18 11.24 23.15
N LYS A 364 8.71 10.02 23.30
CA LYS A 364 8.26 8.86 22.52
C LYS A 364 7.28 8.02 23.32
N VAL A 365 6.10 7.77 22.75
CA VAL A 365 5.06 6.94 23.34
C VAL A 365 4.92 5.65 22.52
N SER A 366 5.04 4.51 23.20
CA SER A 366 4.97 3.18 22.59
C SER A 366 3.76 2.43 23.14
N PHE A 367 2.90 1.91 22.27
CA PHE A 367 1.71 1.16 22.65
C PHE A 367 1.96 -0.35 22.57
N PHE A 368 1.38 -1.09 23.52
CA PHE A 368 1.52 -2.54 23.63
C PHE A 368 0.28 -3.15 24.28
N VAL A 369 0.16 -4.48 24.21
CA VAL A 369 -0.93 -5.23 24.83
C VAL A 369 -0.41 -5.87 26.12
N ASN A 370 -1.11 -5.65 27.24
CA ASN A 370 -0.77 -6.29 28.51
C ASN A 370 -1.32 -7.73 28.60
N GLU A 371 -1.01 -8.43 29.70
CA GLU A 371 -1.47 -9.80 29.95
C GLU A 371 -3.01 -9.93 29.94
N ASN A 372 -3.72 -8.85 30.32
CA ASN A 372 -5.18 -8.78 30.32
C ASN A 372 -5.78 -8.44 28.94
N ARG A 373 -4.97 -8.45 27.88
CA ARG A 373 -5.36 -8.08 26.50
C ARG A 373 -5.84 -6.63 26.34
N GLU A 374 -5.45 -5.75 27.24
CA GLU A 374 -5.73 -4.32 27.15
C GLU A 374 -4.56 -3.61 26.46
N VAL A 375 -4.89 -2.65 25.60
CA VAL A 375 -3.88 -1.76 25.02
C VAL A 375 -3.45 -0.75 26.08
N ARG A 376 -2.16 -0.73 26.39
CA ARG A 376 -1.49 0.20 27.29
C ARG A 376 -0.39 0.93 26.54
N TYR A 377 0.17 1.97 27.16
CA TYR A 377 1.30 2.71 26.60
C TYR A 377 2.44 2.83 27.61
N LYS A 378 3.61 3.12 27.07
CA LYS A 378 4.82 3.48 27.81
C LYS A 378 5.35 4.78 27.25
N ILE A 379 5.55 5.77 28.14
CA ILE A 379 6.25 7.01 27.83
C ILE A 379 7.76 6.73 27.97
N SER A 380 8.53 7.14 26.98
CA SER A 380 9.96 6.87 26.86
C SER A 380 10.67 8.05 26.21
N SER A 381 11.99 8.14 26.38
CA SER A 381 12.89 9.13 25.77
C SER A 381 12.41 10.58 25.91
N LEU A 382 13.02 11.32 26.84
CA LEU A 382 12.74 12.74 27.02
C LEU A 382 13.79 13.60 26.31
N GLN A 383 13.35 14.47 25.41
CA GLN A 383 14.18 15.55 24.86
C GLN A 383 13.60 16.89 25.31
N LYS A 384 14.26 17.56 26.26
CA LYS A 384 13.93 18.95 26.65
C LYS A 384 14.69 19.90 25.73
N LYS A 385 14.05 20.97 25.25
CA LYS A 385 14.68 22.03 24.45
C LYS A 385 15.16 23.20 25.31
#